data_AF-A0A7K9F416-F1
#
_entry.id   AF-A0A7K9F416-F1
#
_cell.length_a   1.000
_cell.length_b   1.000
_cell.length_c   1.000
_cell.angle_alpha   90.00
_cell.angle_beta   90.00
_cell.angle_gamma   90.00
#
_symmetry.space_group_name_H-M   'P 1'
#
loop_
_entity.id
_entity.type
_entity.pdbx_description
1 polymer ?
#
loop_
_entity_poly.entity_id
_entity_poly.type
_entity_poly.pdbx_seq_one_letter_code
_entity_poly.pdbx_strand_id
1 'polypeptide(L)'
;GDYCTDKADKHLYKCPPVQSMAFRHKAVKDDQTPGPGTYTLPRLVGPNTAYIPASPCYSMAGKSKHNGFPEDLSKTPGPAAFPKMELDLYKNRAPTYTMGTRARPGGDPKVKPGLPDYYLGKVR
;
A
#
# COMPACT_ATOMS: atom_id res chain seq x y z
N GLY A 1 58.60 55.84 -30.60
CA GLY A 1 59.87 55.63 -29.89
C GLY A 1 59.50 55.66 -28.43
N ASP A 2 59.28 54.49 -27.86
CA ASP A 2 58.30 54.33 -26.76
C ASP A 2 59.01 54.12 -25.41
N TYR A 3 60.23 54.64 -25.30
CA TYR A 3 61.07 54.43 -24.13
C TYR A 3 60.83 55.55 -23.11
N CYS A 4 59.96 55.30 -22.13
CA CYS A 4 59.77 56.18 -20.97
C CYS A 4 60.51 55.62 -19.76
N THR A 5 61.54 56.33 -19.29
CA THR A 5 62.36 55.96 -18.11
C THR A 5 61.67 56.23 -16.77
N ASP A 6 60.58 57.02 -16.76
CA ASP A 6 59.92 57.49 -15.53
C ASP A 6 59.42 56.38 -14.59
N LYS A 7 59.25 55.15 -15.09
CA LYS A 7 58.87 54.00 -14.25
C LYS A 7 60.06 53.42 -13.46
N ALA A 8 61.29 53.68 -13.89
CA ALA A 8 62.51 53.14 -13.28
C ALA A 8 63.00 53.94 -12.06
N ASP A 9 62.66 55.23 -11.96
CA ASP A 9 63.08 56.08 -10.84
C ASP A 9 62.58 55.59 -9.48
N LYS A 10 61.44 54.89 -9.44
CA LYS A 10 60.89 54.24 -8.24
C LYS A 10 61.80 53.14 -7.67
N HIS A 11 62.69 52.58 -8.49
CA HIS A 11 63.65 51.57 -8.07
C HIS A 11 65.02 52.15 -7.71
N LEU A 12 65.36 53.34 -8.21
CA LEU A 12 66.62 54.04 -7.94
C LEU A 12 66.58 54.82 -6.62
N TYR A 13 65.42 55.38 -6.26
CA TYR A 13 65.27 56.19 -5.06
C TYR A 13 64.25 55.58 -4.10
N LYS A 14 64.57 55.59 -2.80
CA LYS A 14 63.68 55.11 -1.75
C LYS A 14 62.54 56.12 -1.54
N CYS A 15 61.37 55.87 -2.12
CA CYS A 15 60.20 56.70 -1.91
C CYS A 15 59.49 56.35 -0.58
N PRO A 16 58.92 57.33 0.15
CA PRO A 16 58.06 57.05 1.30
C PRO A 16 56.81 56.28 0.87
N PRO A 17 56.20 55.48 1.77
CA PRO A 17 55.04 54.67 1.44
C PRO A 17 53.86 55.55 0.97
N VAL A 18 53.34 55.23 -0.21
CA VAL A 18 52.13 55.87 -0.76
C VAL A 18 50.91 55.19 -0.15
N GLN A 19 50.10 55.96 0.58
CA GLN A 19 48.86 55.45 1.18
C GLN A 19 47.78 55.34 0.10
N SER A 20 47.37 54.13 -0.25
CA SER A 20 46.21 53.91 -1.11
C SER A 20 44.94 53.86 -0.28
N MET A 21 43.95 54.72 -0.55
CA MET A 21 42.61 54.56 0.00
C MET A 21 41.82 53.59 -0.88
N ALA A 22 41.55 52.39 -0.39
CA ALA A 22 40.66 51.43 -1.04
C ALA A 22 39.19 51.79 -0.76
N PHE A 23 38.30 51.52 -1.71
CA PHE A 23 36.86 51.67 -1.51
C PHE A 23 36.35 50.73 -0.42
N ARG A 24 35.44 51.22 0.44
CA ARG A 24 34.77 50.37 1.43
C ARG A 24 33.75 49.47 0.72
N HIS A 25 33.84 48.16 0.93
CA HIS A 25 32.82 47.23 0.49
C HIS A 25 31.47 47.62 1.10
N LYS A 26 30.38 47.51 0.32
CA LYS A 26 29.03 47.68 0.87
C LYS A 26 28.83 46.57 1.91
N ALA A 27 28.31 46.93 3.09
CA ALA A 27 27.91 45.94 4.07
C ALA A 27 26.93 44.96 3.40
N VAL A 28 27.26 43.68 3.44
CA VAL A 28 26.36 42.61 2.98
C VAL A 28 25.14 42.66 3.90
N LYS A 29 23.97 42.90 3.31
CA LYS A 29 22.70 42.73 4.02
C LYS A 29 22.40 41.23 4.05
N ASP A 30 22.86 40.54 5.09
CA ASP A 30 22.62 39.10 5.25
C ASP A 30 21.17 38.78 5.68
N ASP A 31 20.45 39.75 6.21
CA ASP A 31 19.09 39.50 6.70
C ASP A 31 18.06 39.74 5.59
N GLN A 32 17.91 38.74 4.70
CA GLN A 32 16.69 38.57 3.91
C GLN A 32 15.58 37.99 4.80
N THR A 33 15.24 38.68 5.90
CA THR A 33 14.07 38.32 6.69
C THR A 33 12.84 38.71 5.90
N PRO A 34 11.89 37.78 5.65
CA PRO A 34 10.64 38.13 5.00
C PRO A 34 9.95 39.23 5.81
N GLY A 35 9.38 40.20 5.10
CA GLY A 35 8.62 41.27 5.72
C GLY A 35 7.42 40.76 6.52
N PRO A 36 6.73 41.65 7.25
CA PRO A 36 5.49 41.29 7.93
C PRO A 36 4.49 40.69 6.92
N GLY A 37 4.04 39.46 7.18
CA GLY A 37 3.11 38.73 6.31
C GLY A 37 3.71 37.99 5.11
N THR A 38 5.04 37.98 4.92
CA THR A 38 5.69 37.27 3.79
C THR A 38 6.14 35.85 4.11
N TYR A 39 5.82 35.33 5.30
CA TYR A 39 6.16 33.96 5.68
C TYR A 39 5.28 32.95 4.93
N THR A 40 5.90 32.06 4.18
CA THR A 40 5.21 30.90 3.60
C THR A 40 5.04 29.83 4.67
N LEU A 41 3.80 29.58 5.09
CA LEU A 41 3.50 28.51 6.02
C LEU A 41 3.44 27.16 5.27
N PRO A 42 3.96 26.08 5.87
CA PRO A 42 3.83 24.74 5.30
C PRO A 42 2.34 24.34 5.23
N ARG A 43 2.01 23.47 4.28
CA ARG A 43 0.64 22.99 4.05
C ARG A 43 0.07 22.32 5.31
N LEU A 44 -1.07 22.83 5.80
CA LEU A 44 -1.73 22.31 7.01
C LEU A 44 -2.72 21.19 6.67
N VAL A 45 -3.07 20.35 7.64
CA VAL A 45 -4.20 19.40 7.55
C VAL A 45 -5.44 20.04 8.15
N GLY A 46 -6.58 20.01 7.45
CA GLY A 46 -7.84 20.58 7.94
C GLY A 46 -8.52 21.53 6.94
N PRO A 47 -9.42 22.43 7.41
CA PRO A 47 -10.11 23.37 6.54
C PRO A 47 -9.17 24.44 5.98
N ASN A 48 -9.37 24.82 4.72
CA ASN A 48 -8.65 25.93 4.08
C ASN A 48 -8.97 27.24 4.80
N THR A 49 -7.95 28.05 5.08
CA THR A 49 -8.13 29.45 5.52
C THR A 49 -7.85 30.38 4.33
N ALA A 50 -8.27 31.66 4.42
CA ALA A 50 -8.11 32.62 3.33
C ALA A 50 -6.66 32.81 2.84
N TYR A 51 -5.67 32.48 3.68
CA TYR A 51 -4.26 32.73 3.44
C TYR A 51 -3.39 31.46 3.51
N ILE A 52 -3.95 30.30 3.89
CA ILE A 52 -3.21 29.03 3.97
C ILE A 52 -4.00 27.90 3.30
N PRO A 53 -3.46 27.28 2.24
CA PRO A 53 -4.03 26.07 1.67
C PRO A 53 -3.77 24.86 2.58
N ALA A 54 -4.79 24.04 2.77
CA ALA A 54 -4.75 22.84 3.58
C ALA A 54 -5.02 21.57 2.74
N SER A 55 -4.62 20.41 3.25
CA SER A 55 -5.02 19.10 2.72
C SER A 55 -6.30 18.59 3.40
N PRO A 56 -7.13 17.80 2.70
CA PRO A 56 -8.31 17.19 3.29
C PRO A 56 -7.96 16.40 4.57
N CYS A 57 -8.83 16.50 5.57
CA CYS A 57 -8.72 15.73 6.81
C CYS A 57 -9.88 14.74 6.86
N TYR A 58 -9.60 13.46 6.58
CA TYR A 58 -10.59 12.40 6.63
C TYR A 58 -10.53 11.68 7.97
N SER A 59 -11.68 11.44 8.60
CA SER A 59 -11.81 10.60 9.78
C SER A 59 -12.69 9.40 9.45
N MET A 60 -12.38 8.25 10.05
CA MET A 60 -13.22 7.05 9.97
C MET A 60 -14.04 6.94 11.24
N ALA A 61 -15.36 7.02 11.12
CA ALA A 61 -16.25 6.70 12.22
C ALA A 61 -16.21 5.19 12.52
N GLY A 62 -16.06 4.83 13.79
CA GLY A 62 -16.13 3.43 14.23
C GLY A 62 -17.51 2.85 13.97
N LYS A 63 -17.58 1.57 13.59
CA LYS A 63 -18.86 0.88 13.41
C LYS A 63 -19.51 0.67 14.79
N SER A 64 -20.77 1.11 14.94
CA SER A 64 -21.56 0.76 16.12
C SER A 64 -21.66 -0.76 16.24
N LYS A 65 -21.45 -1.30 17.44
CA LYS A 65 -21.67 -2.72 17.73
C LYS A 65 -23.16 -3.05 17.80
N HIS A 66 -23.98 -2.07 18.20
CA HIS A 66 -25.41 -2.19 18.39
C HIS A 66 -26.12 -2.45 17.05
N ASN A 67 -26.89 -3.53 16.97
CA ASN A 67 -27.58 -4.04 15.76
C ASN A 67 -26.64 -4.55 14.66
N GLY A 68 -25.43 -5.00 15.02
CA GLY A 68 -24.53 -5.65 14.06
C GLY A 68 -25.07 -6.99 13.56
N PHE A 69 -24.71 -7.39 12.34
CA PHE A 69 -24.90 -8.77 11.85
C PHE A 69 -24.47 -9.88 12.83
N PRO A 70 -23.40 -9.74 13.65
CA PRO A 70 -23.07 -10.77 14.65
C PRO A 70 -24.05 -10.83 15.83
N GLU A 71 -24.80 -9.76 16.12
CA GLU A 71 -25.83 -9.75 17.17
C GLU A 71 -27.16 -10.31 16.63
N ASP A 72 -27.47 -10.06 15.36
CA ASP A 72 -28.67 -10.55 14.70
C ASP A 72 -28.43 -11.91 14.04
N LEU A 73 -28.44 -12.98 14.85
CA LEU A 73 -28.28 -14.37 14.42
C LEU A 73 -29.32 -14.80 13.37
N SER A 74 -30.44 -14.09 13.25
CA SER A 74 -31.45 -14.37 12.22
C SER A 74 -30.98 -13.98 10.82
N LYS A 75 -30.09 -12.98 10.71
CA LYS A 75 -29.55 -12.47 9.43
C LYS A 75 -28.31 -13.22 8.96
N THR A 76 -27.70 -14.03 9.81
CA THR A 76 -26.49 -14.80 9.49
C THR A 76 -26.69 -16.28 9.85
N PRO A 77 -27.66 -16.96 9.21
CA PRO A 77 -27.86 -18.38 9.44
C PRO A 77 -26.58 -19.14 9.10
N GLY A 78 -26.16 -20.04 9.99
CA GLY A 78 -24.97 -20.87 9.77
C GLY A 78 -25.12 -21.77 8.53
N PRO A 79 -24.03 -22.37 8.02
CA PRO A 79 -24.08 -23.18 6.80
C PRO A 79 -25.06 -24.36 6.88
N ALA A 80 -25.34 -24.86 8.08
CA ALA A 80 -26.29 -25.95 8.33
C ALA A 80 -27.77 -25.52 8.31
N ALA A 81 -28.07 -24.22 8.31
CA ALA A 81 -29.44 -23.71 8.30
C ALA A 81 -30.05 -23.61 6.89
N PHE A 82 -29.24 -23.74 5.84
CA PHE A 82 -29.74 -23.80 4.47
C PHE A 82 -30.26 -25.21 4.13
N PRO A 83 -31.44 -25.33 3.50
CA PRO A 83 -31.94 -26.62 3.06
C PRO A 83 -31.07 -27.22 1.97
N LYS A 84 -30.99 -28.56 1.90
CA LYS A 84 -30.33 -29.25 0.79
C LYS A 84 -31.13 -29.02 -0.49
N MET A 85 -30.52 -28.35 -1.46
CA MET A 85 -31.09 -28.15 -2.78
C MET A 85 -30.89 -29.40 -3.64
N GLU A 86 -31.89 -29.74 -4.47
CA GLU A 86 -31.78 -30.84 -5.42
C GLU A 86 -30.75 -30.49 -6.51
N LEU A 87 -29.74 -31.34 -6.68
CA LEU A 87 -28.62 -31.09 -7.61
C LEU A 87 -29.06 -31.07 -9.07
N ASP A 88 -30.11 -31.83 -9.40
CA ASP A 88 -30.66 -31.98 -10.76
C ASP A 88 -31.20 -30.67 -11.36
N LEU A 89 -31.43 -29.64 -10.54
CA LEU A 89 -31.88 -28.32 -10.99
C LEU A 89 -30.79 -27.53 -11.73
N TYR A 90 -29.51 -27.80 -11.47
CA TYR A 90 -28.40 -27.02 -12.05
C TYR A 90 -27.19 -27.87 -12.46
N LYS A 91 -27.14 -29.15 -12.07
CA LYS A 91 -26.09 -30.10 -12.44
C LYS A 91 -26.71 -31.46 -12.69
N ASN A 92 -26.30 -32.11 -13.78
CA ASN A 92 -26.69 -33.49 -14.03
C ASN A 92 -26.16 -34.38 -12.91
N ARG A 93 -27.06 -34.98 -12.11
CA ARG A 93 -26.69 -35.95 -11.09
C ARG A 93 -26.17 -37.22 -11.73
N ALA A 94 -25.25 -37.90 -11.02
CA ALA A 94 -24.80 -39.23 -11.41
C ALA A 94 -25.96 -40.25 -11.35
N PRO A 95 -25.99 -41.24 -12.27
CA PRO A 95 -27.06 -42.24 -12.29
C PRO A 95 -27.06 -43.04 -10.98
N THR A 96 -28.24 -43.22 -10.40
CA THR A 96 -28.45 -44.00 -9.16
C THR A 96 -28.24 -45.50 -9.37
N TYR A 97 -28.24 -45.95 -10.62
CA TYR A 97 -28.07 -47.36 -11.00
C TYR A 97 -26.90 -47.53 -11.97
N THR A 98 -26.29 -48.71 -11.94
CA THR A 98 -25.26 -49.12 -12.88
C THR A 98 -25.78 -50.29 -13.72
N MET A 99 -25.68 -50.21 -15.05
CA MET A 99 -26.15 -51.27 -15.97
C MET A 99 -25.15 -52.43 -16.14
N GLY A 100 -23.98 -52.36 -15.52
CA GLY A 100 -22.97 -53.42 -15.57
C GLY A 100 -23.19 -54.49 -14.49
N THR A 101 -23.02 -55.76 -14.86
CA THR A 101 -22.72 -56.80 -13.86
C THR A 101 -21.37 -56.47 -13.24
N ARG A 102 -21.29 -56.40 -11.91
CA ARG A 102 -19.97 -56.33 -11.25
C ARG A 102 -19.25 -57.62 -11.64
N ALA A 103 -18.12 -57.50 -12.34
CA ALA A 103 -17.27 -58.65 -12.60
C ALA A 103 -16.97 -59.29 -11.25
N ARG A 104 -17.40 -60.54 -11.05
CA ARG A 104 -16.84 -61.33 -9.96
C ARG A 104 -15.35 -61.43 -10.29
N PRO A 105 -14.43 -61.01 -9.40
CA PRO A 105 -13.02 -61.27 -9.64
C PRO A 105 -12.90 -62.77 -9.92
N GLY A 106 -12.29 -63.10 -11.07
CA GLY A 106 -12.03 -64.47 -11.48
C GLY A 106 -11.45 -65.24 -10.31
N GLY A 107 -12.01 -66.40 -10.03
CA GLY A 107 -11.69 -67.18 -8.84
C GLY A 107 -10.24 -67.65 -8.85
N ASP A 108 -9.38 -66.89 -8.19
CA ASP A 108 -8.14 -67.41 -7.63
C ASP A 108 -8.49 -68.18 -6.35
N PRO A 109 -8.23 -69.51 -6.27
CA PRO A 109 -8.65 -70.33 -5.13
C PRO A 109 -7.89 -70.03 -3.81
N LYS A 110 -7.06 -68.98 -3.77
CA LYS A 110 -6.20 -68.61 -2.63
C LYS A 110 -6.37 -67.17 -2.15
N VAL A 111 -7.54 -66.56 -2.35
CA VAL A 111 -7.85 -65.29 -1.68
C VAL A 111 -8.61 -65.61 -0.39
N LYS A 112 -7.97 -65.38 0.75
CA LYS A 112 -8.63 -65.41 2.06
C LYS A 112 -9.59 -64.21 2.09
N PRO A 113 -10.91 -64.41 2.22
CA PRO A 113 -11.84 -63.30 2.21
C PRO A 113 -11.53 -62.36 3.38
N GLY A 114 -11.35 -61.08 3.07
CA GLY A 114 -11.33 -60.01 4.07
C GLY A 114 -12.74 -59.76 4.60
N LEU A 115 -12.83 -58.93 5.65
CA LEU A 115 -14.11 -58.65 6.32
C LEU A 115 -15.30 -58.21 5.44
N PRO A 116 -15.16 -57.59 4.24
CA PRO A 116 -16.33 -57.20 3.44
C PRO A 116 -16.77 -58.25 2.40
N ASP A 117 -16.15 -59.44 2.35
CA ASP A 117 -16.33 -60.40 1.24
C ASP A 117 -17.56 -61.32 1.35
N TYR A 118 -18.52 -61.01 2.21
CA TYR A 118 -19.78 -61.75 2.30
C TYR A 118 -20.92 -60.98 1.62
N TYR A 119 -21.38 -61.47 0.47
CA TYR A 119 -22.64 -61.06 -0.14
C TYR A 119 -23.78 -61.97 0.35
N LEU A 120 -24.70 -61.43 1.15
CA LEU A 120 -25.94 -62.14 1.49
C LEU A 120 -26.91 -62.04 0.31
N GLY A 121 -27.21 -63.18 -0.30
CA GLY A 121 -28.26 -63.28 -1.31
C GLY A 121 -29.63 -62.97 -0.71
N LYS A 122 -30.43 -62.16 -1.40
CA LYS A 122 -31.85 -62.01 -1.06
C LYS A 122 -32.60 -63.26 -1.51
N VAL A 123 -33.24 -63.92 -0.55
CA VAL A 123 -34.31 -64.89 -0.81
C VAL A 123 -35.56 -64.11 -1.24
N ARG A 124 -36.29 -64.69 -2.18
CA ARG A 124 -37.43 -64.14 -2.92
C ARG A 124 -38.61 -63.80 -2.02
#